data_AF-A0AAJ5RQ82-F1
#
_entry.id   AF-A0AAJ5RQ82-F1
#
_cell.length_a   1.000
_cell.length_b   1.000
_cell.length_c   1.000
_cell.angle_alpha   90.00
_cell.angle_beta   90.00
_cell.angle_gamma   90.00
#
_symmetry.space_group_name_H-M   'P 1'
#
loop_
_entity.id
_entity.type
_entity.pdbx_description
1 polymer ?
#
loop_
_entity_poly.entity_id
_entity_poly.type
_entity_poly.pdbx_seq_one_letter_code
_entity_poly.pdbx_strand_id
1 'polypeptide(L)'
;MDIFGLSRAPSQILAANLKKGGSKTAGHQAHHVIPTNVWKQYQTFFNDIGMGGLRDEAFNGMMIPSNPDTLKGSIFDFIHNTSHSAYNSNVMNRVGNIYAEFDNNLIDEKQARKQIRKLQM
;
A
#
# COMPACT_ATOMS: atom_id res chain seq x y z
N MET A 1 -17.50 -11.04 6.36
CA MET A 1 -16.65 -10.92 7.56
C MET A 1 -15.54 -11.95 7.43
N ASP A 2 -14.27 -11.62 7.72
CA ASP A 2 -13.32 -12.67 8.09
C ASP A 2 -13.49 -13.04 9.57
N ILE A 3 -12.80 -14.09 10.03
CA ILE A 3 -12.91 -14.66 11.38
C ILE A 3 -12.67 -13.63 12.52
N PHE A 4 -12.19 -12.41 12.21
CA PHE A 4 -11.92 -11.34 13.17
C PHE A 4 -12.83 -10.12 13.05
N GLY A 5 -13.93 -10.18 12.27
CA GLY A 5 -14.99 -9.16 12.34
C GLY A 5 -14.60 -7.76 11.83
N LEU A 6 -13.52 -7.63 11.06
CA LEU A 6 -13.19 -6.38 10.38
C LEU A 6 -13.75 -6.41 8.95
N SER A 7 -14.44 -5.32 8.57
CA SER A 7 -14.92 -5.10 7.21
C SER A 7 -13.74 -5.15 6.23
N ARG A 8 -13.68 -6.18 5.37
CA ARG A 8 -12.83 -6.21 4.16
C ARG A 8 -13.33 -5.23 3.09
N ALA A 9 -13.70 -4.00 3.49
CA ALA A 9 -13.99 -2.95 2.54
C ALA A 9 -12.66 -2.28 2.13
N PRO A 10 -12.40 -2.08 0.83
CA PRO A 10 -11.27 -1.26 0.39
C PRO A 10 -11.33 0.13 1.04
N SER A 11 -10.16 0.71 1.34
CA SER A 11 -10.10 2.03 2.00
C SER A 11 -10.81 3.09 1.16
N GLN A 12 -11.91 3.63 1.70
CA GLN A 12 -12.68 4.68 1.04
C GLN A 12 -11.89 5.99 0.95
N ILE A 13 -11.01 6.25 1.91
CA ILE A 13 -10.12 7.42 1.92
C ILE A 13 -9.11 7.31 0.78
N LEU A 14 -8.44 6.15 0.67
CA LEU A 14 -7.51 5.91 -0.43
C LEU A 14 -8.22 5.98 -1.78
N ALA A 15 -9.40 5.36 -1.90
CA ALA A 15 -10.20 5.41 -3.12
C ALA A 15 -10.56 6.86 -3.52
N ALA A 16 -10.94 7.69 -2.55
CA ALA A 16 -11.22 9.10 -2.80
C ALA A 16 -9.97 9.87 -3.24
N ASN A 17 -8.81 9.62 -2.63
CA ASN A 17 -7.55 10.26 -2.99
C ASN A 17 -7.07 9.85 -4.39
N LEU A 18 -7.15 8.57 -4.73
CA LEU A 18 -6.87 8.06 -6.08
C LEU A 18 -7.82 8.66 -7.13
N LYS A 19 -9.11 8.81 -6.81
CA LYS A 19 -10.08 9.46 -7.69
C LYS A 19 -9.74 10.93 -7.92
N LYS A 20 -9.36 11.68 -6.87
CA LYS A 20 -8.89 13.07 -7.01
C LYS A 20 -7.65 13.17 -7.89
N GLY A 21 -6.78 12.15 -7.87
CA GLY A 21 -5.63 12.01 -8.77
C GLY A 21 -5.96 11.54 -10.19
N GLY A 22 -7.24 11.35 -10.54
CA GLY A 22 -7.67 10.98 -11.90
C GLY A 22 -7.77 9.48 -12.18
N SER A 23 -7.67 8.62 -11.16
CA SER A 23 -7.78 7.17 -11.35
C SER A 23 -9.20 6.74 -11.76
N LYS A 24 -9.28 5.73 -12.64
CA LYS A 24 -10.54 5.08 -13.01
C LYS A 24 -11.12 4.34 -11.79
N THR A 25 -12.39 4.59 -11.49
CA THR A 25 -13.07 4.02 -10.31
C THR A 25 -14.15 2.98 -10.67
N ALA A 26 -14.74 3.07 -11.85
CA ALA A 26 -15.77 2.13 -12.29
C ALA A 26 -15.17 0.73 -12.47
N GLY A 27 -15.72 -0.26 -11.76
CA GLY A 27 -15.26 -1.65 -11.78
C GLY A 27 -13.83 -1.86 -11.26
N HIS A 28 -13.30 -0.90 -10.48
CA HIS A 28 -12.02 -1.01 -9.79
C HIS A 28 -12.20 -0.77 -8.29
N GLN A 29 -11.26 -1.24 -7.49
CA GLN A 29 -11.19 -1.00 -6.06
C GLN A 29 -9.78 -0.53 -5.67
N ALA A 30 -9.70 0.30 -4.63
CA ALA A 30 -8.45 0.86 -4.16
C ALA A 30 -7.66 -0.15 -3.33
N HIS A 31 -6.43 -0.40 -3.75
CA HIS A 31 -5.50 -1.32 -3.12
C HIS A 31 -4.27 -0.57 -2.62
N HIS A 32 -3.87 -0.78 -1.36
CA HIS A 32 -2.63 -0.19 -0.84
C HIS A 32 -1.40 -0.92 -1.41
N VAL A 33 -0.40 -0.17 -1.86
CA VAL A 33 0.89 -0.73 -2.29
C VAL A 33 1.70 -1.17 -1.07
N ILE A 34 1.90 -0.28 -0.07
CA ILE A 34 2.36 -0.73 1.24
C ILE A 34 1.13 -1.10 2.09
N PRO A 35 0.96 -2.38 2.48
CA PRO A 35 -0.24 -2.84 3.18
C PRO A 35 -0.48 -2.15 4.51
N THR A 36 -1.75 -2.05 4.91
CA THR A 36 -2.16 -1.40 6.16
C THR A 36 -1.50 -2.02 7.40
N ASN A 37 -1.29 -3.34 7.44
CA ASN A 37 -0.61 -4.00 8.56
C ASN A 37 0.88 -3.64 8.63
N VAL A 38 1.55 -3.47 7.48
CA VAL A 38 2.96 -3.01 7.43
C VAL A 38 3.04 -1.57 7.94
N TRP A 39 2.12 -0.69 7.53
CA TRP A 39 2.01 0.67 8.07
C TRP A 39 1.81 0.71 9.58
N LYS A 40 0.95 -0.17 10.11
CA LYS A 40 0.72 -0.27 11.56
C LYS A 40 1.97 -0.75 12.30
N GLN A 41 2.64 -1.77 11.77
CA GLN A 41 3.81 -2.37 12.40
C GLN A 41 5.01 -1.41 12.45
N TYR A 42 5.24 -0.63 11.38
CA TYR A 42 6.36 0.30 11.28
C TYR A 42 5.94 1.76 11.49
N GLN A 43 4.85 2.01 12.23
CA GLN A 43 4.28 3.35 12.37
C GLN A 43 5.30 4.37 12.91
N THR A 44 6.07 4.01 13.94
CA THR A 44 7.10 4.88 14.53
C THR A 44 8.15 5.23 13.48
N PHE A 45 8.73 4.23 12.81
CA PHE A 45 9.68 4.46 11.72
C PHE A 45 9.13 5.39 10.64
N PHE A 46 7.90 5.17 10.18
CA PHE A 46 7.28 6.05 9.19
C PHE A 46 7.10 7.48 9.70
N ASN A 47 6.77 7.67 10.97
CA ASN A 47 6.70 9.01 11.57
C ASN A 47 8.10 9.66 11.59
N ASP A 48 9.12 8.92 12.02
CA ASP A 48 10.51 9.39 12.16
C ASP A 48 11.10 9.84 10.83
N ILE A 49 10.70 9.21 9.72
CA ILE A 49 11.14 9.60 8.38
C ILE A 49 10.20 10.61 7.70
N GLY A 50 9.28 11.24 8.44
CA GLY A 50 8.36 12.26 7.93
C GLY A 50 7.29 11.73 6.96
N MET A 51 6.92 10.45 7.09
CA MET A 51 5.87 9.78 6.31
C MET A 51 4.62 9.44 7.15
N GLY A 52 4.56 9.90 8.41
CA GLY A 52 3.42 9.71 9.29
C GLY A 52 2.10 10.20 8.69
N GLY A 53 1.05 9.41 8.86
CA GLY A 53 -0.30 9.72 8.34
C GLY A 53 -0.49 9.52 6.84
N LEU A 54 0.56 9.19 6.08
CA LEU A 54 0.47 9.12 4.61
C LEU A 54 0.02 7.76 4.05
N ARG A 55 -0.51 6.86 4.90
CA ARG A 55 -0.97 5.52 4.50
C ARG A 55 -2.02 5.57 3.39
N ASP A 56 -3.00 6.46 3.48
CA ASP A 56 -4.13 6.54 2.55
C ASP A 56 -3.92 7.57 1.44
N GLU A 57 -2.71 8.10 1.28
CA GLU A 57 -2.39 8.98 0.18
C GLU A 57 -2.38 8.24 -1.15
N ALA A 58 -2.74 8.95 -2.23
CA ALA A 58 -2.90 8.36 -3.56
C ALA A 58 -1.62 7.62 -4.03
N PHE A 59 -0.44 8.13 -3.67
CA PHE A 59 0.82 7.48 -4.03
C PHE A 59 1.02 6.12 -3.34
N ASN A 60 0.36 5.83 -2.21
CA ASN A 60 0.43 4.52 -1.56
C ASN A 60 -0.66 3.56 -2.08
N GLY A 61 -1.26 3.82 -3.23
CA GLY A 61 -2.30 2.94 -3.74
C GLY A 61 -2.41 2.89 -5.25
N MET A 62 -3.22 1.94 -5.68
CA MET A 62 -3.60 1.76 -7.07
C MET A 62 -5.03 1.24 -7.18
N MET A 63 -5.64 1.48 -8.34
CA MET A 63 -6.95 0.94 -8.67
C MET A 63 -6.78 -0.41 -9.35
N ILE A 64 -7.28 -1.47 -8.73
CA ILE A 64 -7.22 -2.85 -9.24
C ILE A 64 -8.61 -3.26 -9.73
N PRO A 65 -8.73 -4.00 -10.85
CA PRO A 65 -10.00 -4.56 -11.30
C PRO A 65 -10.74 -5.32 -10.19
N SER A 66 -12.05 -5.11 -10.09
CA SER A 66 -12.89 -5.80 -9.11
C SER A 66 -13.87 -6.81 -9.73
N ASN A 67 -13.88 -6.94 -11.06
CA ASN A 67 -14.72 -7.90 -11.78
C ASN A 67 -14.04 -8.40 -13.08
N PRO A 68 -14.51 -9.52 -13.66
CA PRO A 68 -13.92 -10.09 -14.86
C PRO A 68 -13.93 -9.16 -16.08
N ASP A 69 -14.90 -8.26 -16.20
CA ASP A 69 -15.00 -7.38 -17.37
C ASP A 69 -13.95 -6.26 -17.33
N THR A 70 -13.68 -5.69 -16.17
CA THR A 70 -12.55 -4.75 -16.01
C THR A 70 -11.19 -5.45 -16.04
N LEU A 71 -11.13 -6.74 -15.70
CA LEU A 71 -9.89 -7.53 -15.77
C LEU A 71 -9.43 -7.73 -17.23
N LYS A 72 -10.33 -8.07 -18.15
CA LYS A 72 -10.03 -8.40 -19.58
C LYS A 72 -9.22 -7.33 -20.32
N GLY A 73 -9.31 -6.07 -19.91
CA GLY A 73 -8.60 -4.94 -20.51
C GLY A 73 -7.51 -4.34 -19.63
N SER A 74 -7.10 -5.03 -18.58
CA SER A 74 -6.13 -4.54 -17.60
C SER A 74 -4.78 -5.23 -17.73
N ILE A 75 -3.77 -4.67 -17.05
CA ILE A 75 -2.45 -5.29 -16.90
C ILE A 75 -2.41 -6.39 -15.84
N PHE A 76 -3.51 -6.60 -15.11
CA PHE A 76 -3.61 -7.55 -14.02
C PHE A 76 -4.15 -8.89 -14.53
N ASP A 77 -3.72 -9.97 -13.90
CA ASP A 77 -4.23 -11.34 -14.07
C ASP A 77 -5.16 -11.76 -12.92
N PHE A 78 -5.40 -10.86 -11.95
CA PHE A 78 -6.27 -11.09 -10.79
C PHE A 78 -7.24 -9.92 -10.54
N ILE A 79 -8.35 -10.21 -9.85
CA ILE A 79 -9.27 -9.20 -9.31
C ILE A 79 -9.01 -8.95 -7.82
N HIS A 80 -9.50 -7.82 -7.30
CA HIS A 80 -9.32 -7.33 -5.92
C HIS A 80 -10.00 -8.19 -4.81
N ASN A 81 -10.02 -9.52 -4.90
CA ASN A 81 -10.55 -10.40 -3.85
C ASN A 81 -9.55 -11.45 -3.35
N THR A 82 -8.30 -11.34 -3.75
CA THR A 82 -7.26 -12.31 -3.38
C THR A 82 -6.50 -11.84 -2.15
N SER A 83 -6.30 -12.73 -1.19
CA SER A 83 -5.36 -12.52 -0.09
C SER A 83 -3.95 -12.68 -0.63
N HIS A 84 -3.16 -11.60 -0.69
CA HIS A 84 -1.81 -11.64 -1.23
C HIS A 84 -0.77 -11.79 -0.09
N SER A 85 -0.79 -12.93 0.60
CA SER A 85 0.14 -13.18 1.72
C SER A 85 1.62 -13.07 1.28
N ALA A 86 1.96 -13.60 0.11
CA ALA A 86 3.31 -13.50 -0.45
C ALA A 86 3.73 -12.04 -0.73
N TYR A 87 2.81 -11.23 -1.28
CA TYR A 87 3.05 -9.79 -1.50
C TYR A 87 3.27 -9.06 -0.17
N ASN A 88 2.39 -9.31 0.80
CA ASN A 88 2.50 -8.72 2.13
C ASN A 88 3.85 -9.05 2.79
N SER A 89 4.29 -10.31 2.71
CA SER A 89 5.60 -10.74 3.22
C SER A 89 6.75 -10.07 2.47
N ASN A 90 6.65 -9.95 1.14
CA ASN A 90 7.68 -9.27 0.35
C ASN A 90 7.81 -7.79 0.73
N VAL A 91 6.69 -7.07 0.81
CA VAL A 91 6.69 -5.65 1.22
C VAL A 91 7.19 -5.50 2.66
N MET A 92 6.76 -6.38 3.56
CA MET A 92 7.22 -6.39 4.95
C MET A 92 8.74 -6.57 5.06
N ASN A 93 9.32 -7.50 4.30
CA ASN A 93 10.76 -7.71 4.28
C ASN A 93 11.52 -6.49 3.73
N ARG A 94 11.01 -5.88 2.65
CA ARG A 94 11.64 -4.69 2.05
C ARG A 94 11.60 -3.49 3.00
N VAL A 95 10.45 -3.24 3.64
CA VAL A 95 10.33 -2.18 4.65
C VAL A 95 11.22 -2.49 5.86
N GLY A 96 11.25 -3.74 6.31
CA GLY A 96 12.10 -4.18 7.43
C GLY A 96 13.58 -3.97 7.16
N ASN A 97 14.06 -4.23 5.94
CA ASN A 97 15.46 -3.97 5.56
C ASN A 97 15.79 -2.47 5.61
N ILE A 98 14.93 -1.62 5.05
CA ILE A 98 15.14 -0.15 5.06
C ILE A 98 15.10 0.37 6.50
N TYR A 99 14.18 -0.15 7.33
CA TYR A 99 14.12 0.17 8.74
C TYR A 99 15.42 -0.22 9.46
N ALA A 100 15.94 -1.42 9.22
CA ALA A 100 17.21 -1.87 9.82
C ALA A 100 18.39 -0.98 9.39
N GLU A 101 18.48 -0.60 8.11
CA GLU A 101 19.52 0.34 7.66
C GLU A 101 19.43 1.69 8.36
N PHE A 102 18.22 2.22 8.54
CA PHE A 102 17.98 3.48 9.25
C PHE A 102 18.33 3.40 10.73
N ASP A 103 17.86 2.35 11.43
CA ASP A 103 18.10 2.11 12.86
C ASP A 103 19.59 1.93 13.17
N ASN A 104 20.34 1.33 12.23
CA ASN A 104 21.80 1.19 12.33
C ASN A 104 22.58 2.43 11.86
N ASN A 105 21.91 3.56 11.57
CA ASN A 105 22.50 4.81 11.07
C ASN A 105 23.30 4.65 9.75
N LEU A 106 22.98 3.63 8.94
CA LEU A 106 23.60 3.42 7.63
C LEU A 106 23.01 4.35 6.56
N ILE A 107 21.76 4.77 6.77
CA ILE A 107 21.06 5.74 5.93
C ILE A 107 20.39 6.81 6.80
N ASP A 108 20.33 8.03 6.29
CA ASP A 108 19.59 9.12 6.94
C ASP A 108 18.08 9.06 6.64
N GLU A 109 17.32 9.91 7.32
CA GLU A 109 15.86 10.05 7.11
C GLU A 109 15.49 10.28 5.64
N LYS A 110 16.25 11.13 4.93
CA LYS A 110 15.94 11.50 3.54
C LYS A 110 16.15 10.32 2.61
N GLN A 111 17.20 9.55 2.82
CA GLN A 111 17.50 8.31 2.12
C GLN A 111 16.42 7.25 2.41
N ALA A 112 16.09 7.01 3.68
CA ALA A 112 15.05 6.08 4.09
C ALA A 112 13.69 6.43 3.46
N ARG A 113 13.25 7.70 3.55
CA ARG A 113 12.04 8.20 2.89
C ARG A 113 12.06 7.95 1.39
N LYS A 114 13.19 8.25 0.72
CA LYS A 114 13.35 8.01 -0.73
C LYS A 114 13.24 6.52 -1.06
N GLN A 115 13.80 5.64 -0.25
CA GLN A 115 13.71 4.19 -0.45
C GLN A 115 12.27 3.68 -0.28
N ILE A 116 11.55 4.12 0.76
CA ILE A 116 10.14 3.76 0.96
C ILE A 116 9.27 4.26 -0.21
N ARG A 117 9.49 5.50 -0.68
CA ARG A 117 8.76 6.04 -1.84
C ARG A 117 8.95 5.20 -3.10
N LYS A 118 10.12 4.60 -3.31
CA LYS A 118 10.35 3.69 -4.44
C LYS A 118 9.56 2.37 -4.34
N LEU A 119 9.09 1.98 -3.16
CA LEU A 119 8.20 0.83 -3.01
C LEU A 119 6.78 1.11 -3.52
N GLN A 120 6.44 2.39 -3.72
CA GLN A 120 5.11 2.90 -4.01
C GLN A 120 4.95 3.38 -5.47
N MET A 121 5.98 3.19 -6.31
CA MET A 121 6.07 3.65 -7.70
C MET A 121 6.18 2.49 -8.67
#